data_AF-B2JXP2-F1
#
_entry.id   AF-B2JXP2-F1
#
_cell.length_a   1.000
_cell.length_b   1.000
_cell.length_c   1.000
_cell.angle_alpha   90.00
_cell.angle_beta   90.00
_cell.angle_gamma   90.00
#
_symmetry.space_group_name_H-M   'P 1'
#
loop_
_entity.id
_entity.type
_entity.pdbx_description
1 polymer ?
#
loop_
_entity_poly.entity_id
_entity_poly.type
_entity_poly.pdbx_seq_one_letter_code
_entity_poly.pdbx_strand_id
1 'polypeptide(L)' 'MSKVNPAKPDGLSASDWEILAQGLNALLRERTVAYQIAVSIAVARGFVRPEVGDFGLPDILRLSRAI' A
#
# COMPACT_ATOMS: atom_id res chain seq x y z
N MET A 1 11.78 -31.73 -3.07
CA MET A 1 12.00 -30.33 -2.67
C MET A 1 11.25 -29.44 -3.64
N SER A 2 10.02 -29.05 -3.31
CA SER A 2 9.22 -28.15 -4.16
C SER A 2 9.68 -26.72 -3.99
N LYS A 3 9.93 -26.04 -5.11
CA LYS A 3 10.27 -24.61 -5.12
C LYS A 3 9.05 -23.82 -4.65
N VAL A 4 9.14 -23.23 -3.46
CA VAL A 4 8.15 -22.27 -2.94
C VAL A 4 8.09 -21.10 -3.90
N ASN A 5 6.90 -20.83 -4.45
CA ASN A 5 6.66 -19.67 -5.29
C ASN A 5 6.42 -18.46 -4.38
N PRO A 6 7.31 -17.46 -4.30
CA PRO A 6 7.21 -16.37 -3.31
C PRO A 6 5.99 -15.46 -3.52
N ALA A 7 5.27 -15.61 -4.63
CA ALA A 7 4.09 -14.82 -4.98
C ALA A 7 2.79 -15.34 -4.32
N LYS A 8 2.78 -16.55 -3.75
CA LYS A 8 1.62 -17.08 -3.04
C LYS A 8 2.14 -17.94 -1.89
N PRO A 9 2.04 -17.50 -0.62
CA PRO A 9 2.37 -18.36 0.49
C PRO A 9 1.44 -19.57 0.41
N ASP A 10 2.00 -20.74 0.10
CA ASP A 10 1.26 -22.00 0.13
C ASP A 10 0.68 -22.15 1.54
N GLY A 11 -0.66 -22.21 1.64
CA GLY A 11 -1.36 -22.45 2.91
C GLY A 11 -2.32 -21.35 3.41
N LEU A 12 -2.43 -20.20 2.75
CA LEU A 12 -3.42 -19.19 3.13
C LEU A 12 -4.83 -19.54 2.64
N SER A 13 -5.79 -19.52 3.56
CA SER A 13 -7.21 -19.69 3.27
C SER A 13 -7.80 -18.44 2.61
N ALA A 14 -9.00 -18.57 2.04
CA ALA A 14 -9.73 -17.41 1.50
C ALA A 14 -9.96 -16.31 2.56
N SER A 15 -10.17 -16.71 3.83
CA SER A 15 -10.36 -15.77 4.94
C SER A 15 -9.07 -15.00 5.26
N ASP A 16 -7.91 -15.66 5.19
CA ASP A 16 -6.62 -14.99 5.40
C ASP A 16 -6.38 -13.93 4.31
N TRP A 17 -6.69 -14.25 3.06
CA TRP A 17 -6.59 -13.30 1.95
C TRP A 17 -7.55 -12.12 2.11
N GLU A 18 -8.76 -12.34 2.62
CA GLU A 18 -9.70 -11.27 2.90
C GLU A 18 -9.18 -10.32 3.99
N ILE A 19 -8.60 -10.85 5.06
CA ILE A 19 -7.98 -10.05 6.14
C ILE A 19 -6.82 -9.22 5.58
N LEU A 20 -5.97 -9.81 4.74
CA LEU A 20 -4.86 -9.10 4.10
C LEU A 20 -5.37 -7.98 3.18
N ALA A 21 -6.41 -8.23 2.38
CA ALA A 21 -7.03 -7.22 1.53
C ALA A 21 -7.62 -6.06 2.35
N GLN A 22 -8.30 -6.35 3.46
CA GLN A 22 -8.81 -5.34 4.38
C GLN A 22 -7.68 -4.48 4.97
N GLY A 23 -6.58 -5.12 5.39
CA GLY A 23 -5.39 -4.45 5.90
C GLY A 23 -4.74 -3.51 4.88
N LEU A 24 -4.55 -3.98 3.64
CA LEU A 24 -4.00 -3.15 2.56
C LEU A 24 -4.92 -1.98 2.21
N ASN A 25 -6.24 -2.19 2.22
CA ASN A 25 -7.21 -1.12 2.00
C ASN A 25 -7.17 -0.06 3.11
N ALA A 26 -7.06 -0.48 4.37
CA ALA A 26 -6.89 0.44 5.49
C ALA A 26 -5.59 1.24 5.37
N LEU A 27 -4.48 0.57 5.08
CA LEU A 27 -3.18 1.21 4.92
C LEU A 27 -3.17 2.19 3.75
N LEU A 28 -3.80 1.84 2.61
CA LEU A 28 -3.91 2.70 1.46
C LEU A 28 -4.65 4.00 1.80
N ARG A 29 -5.76 3.92 2.55
CA ARG A 29 -6.53 5.09 2.98
C ARG A 29 -5.69 6.02 3.85
N GLU A 30 -5.11 5.50 4.94
CA GLU A 30 -4.35 6.32 5.89
C GLU A 30 -3.14 6.99 5.22
N ARG A 31 -2.40 6.25 4.39
CA ARG A 31 -1.24 6.81 3.69
C ARG A 31 -1.62 7.79 2.58
N THR A 32 -2.77 7.61 1.94
CA THR A 32 -3.30 8.59 0.98
C THR A 32 -3.64 9.90 1.68
N VAL A 33 -4.27 9.85 2.86
CA VAL A 33 -4.57 11.03 3.68
C VAL A 33 -3.27 11.74 4.08
N ALA A 34 -2.28 10.99 4.57
CA ALA A 34 -0.97 11.56 4.94
C ALA A 34 -0.29 12.26 3.75
N TYR A 35 -0.32 11.64 2.56
CA TYR A 35 0.19 12.25 1.33
C TYR A 35 -0.53 13.55 1.00
N GLN A 36 -1.87 13.57 1.04
CA GLN A 36 -2.67 14.76 0.76
C GLN A 36 -2.35 15.91 1.72
N ILE A 37 -2.19 15.62 3.02
CA ILE A 37 -1.79 16.61 4.02
C ILE A 37 -0.41 17.18 3.70
N ALA A 38 0.57 16.33 3.40
CA ALA A 38 1.92 16.75 3.08
C ALA A 38 1.97 17.61 1.80
N VAL A 39 1.22 17.24 0.76
CA VAL A 39 1.05 18.04 -0.45
C VAL A 39 0.44 19.41 -0.14
N SER A 40 -0.63 19.44 0.66
CA SER A 40 -1.29 20.69 1.04
C SER A 40 -0.33 21.65 1.75
N ILE A 41 0.47 21.14 2.70
CA ILE A 41 1.50 21.93 3.39
C ILE A 41 2.59 22.39 2.41
N ALA A 42 3.10 21.51 1.54
CA ALA A 42 4.14 21.87 0.58
C ALA A 42 3.68 22.99 -0.35
N VAL A 43 2.46 22.90 -0.87
CA VAL A 43 1.85 23.95 -1.71
C VAL A 43 1.71 25.26 -0.94
N ALA A 44 1.17 25.21 0.29
CA ALA A 44 0.98 26.41 1.11
C ALA A 44 2.29 27.11 1.50
N ARG A 45 3.41 26.38 1.55
CA ARG A 45 4.73 26.89 1.94
C ARG A 45 5.67 27.14 0.76
N GLY A 46 5.25 26.82 -0.47
CA GLY A 46 6.10 26.92 -1.66
C GLY A 46 7.26 25.90 -1.68
N PHE A 47 7.11 24.77 -0.99
CA PHE A 47 8.08 23.68 -1.01
C PHE A 47 7.85 22.74 -2.19
N VAL A 48 8.88 21.93 -2.47
CA VAL A 48 8.76 20.82 -3.43
C VAL A 48 7.69 19.85 -2.93
N ARG A 49 6.80 19.45 -3.84
CA ARG A 49 5.73 18.49 -3.55
C ARG A 49 6.34 17.10 -3.32
N PRO A 50 5.93 16.36 -2.27
CA PRO A 50 6.35 14.98 -2.11
C PRO A 50 5.76 14.10 -3.23
N GLU A 51 6.41 12.98 -3.52
CA GLU A 51 5.95 11.99 -4.47
C GLU A 51 5.06 10.93 -3.80
N VAL A 52 4.18 10.30 -4.58
CA VAL A 52 3.33 9.20 -4.06
C VAL A 52 4.16 8.01 -3.55
N GLY A 53 5.39 7.86 -4.07
CA GLY A 53 6.35 6.85 -3.64
C GLY A 53 6.87 7.07 -2.22
N ASP A 54 6.99 8.32 -1.77
CA ASP A 54 7.43 8.66 -0.42
C ASP A 54 6.45 8.15 0.66
N PHE A 55 5.20 7.90 0.26
CA PHE A 55 4.15 7.33 1.08
C PHE A 55 3.89 5.85 0.78
N GLY A 56 4.66 5.22 -0.12
CA GLY A 56 4.54 3.79 -0.45
C GLY A 56 3.21 3.39 -1.10
N LEU A 57 2.45 4.33 -1.66
CA LEU A 57 1.15 4.04 -2.31
C LEU A 57 1.29 3.05 -3.49
N PRO A 58 2.32 3.17 -4.36
CA PRO A 58 2.48 2.23 -5.48
C PRO A 58 2.70 0.79 -5.02
N ASP A 59 3.44 0.58 -3.93
CA ASP A 59 3.70 -0.74 -3.37
C ASP A 59 2.45 -1.36 -2.75
N ILE A 60 1.65 -0.58 -2.02
CA ILE A 60 0.38 -1.05 -1.48
C ILE A 60 -0.54 -1.49 -2.61
N LEU A 61 -0.68 -0.67 -3.66
CA LEU A 61 -1.49 -1.02 -4.83
C LEU A 61 -0.95 -2.24 -5.57
N ARG A 62 0.37 -2.42 -5.65
CA ARG A 62 1.00 -3.60 -6.24
C ARG A 62 0.69 -4.85 -5.43
N LEU A 63 0.76 -4.77 -4.10
CA LEU A 63 0.38 -5.87 -3.21
C LEU A 63 -1.11 -6.18 -3.33
N SER A 64 -1.99 -5.17 -3.36
CA SER A 64 -3.44 -5.37 -3.48
C SER A 64 -3.85 -6.07 -4.77
N ARG A 65 -3.11 -5.89 -5.87
CA ARG A 65 -3.36 -6.61 -7.13
C ARG A 65 -2.88 -8.06 -7.13
N ALA A 66 -2.02 -8.41 -6.19
CA ALA A 66 -1.50 -9.77 -6.04
C ALA A 66 -2.35 -10.64 -5.10
N ILE A 67 -3.33 -10.03 -4.42
CA ILE A 67 -4.32 -10.68 -3.55
C ILE A 67 -5.59 -10.99 -4.34
#